data_AF-A0A2M8PZ60-F1
#
_entry.id   AF-A0A2M8PZ60-F1
#
_cell.length_a   1.000
_cell.length_b   1.000
_cell.length_c   1.000
_cell.angle_alpha   90.00
_cell.angle_beta   90.00
_cell.angle_gamma   90.00
#
_symmetry.space_group_name_H-M   'P 1'
#
loop_
_entity.id
_entity.type
_entity.pdbx_description
1 polymer ?
#
loop_
_entity_poly.entity_id
_entity_poly.type
_entity_poly.pdbx_seq_one_letter_code
_entity_poly.pdbx_strand_id
1 'polypeptide(L)'
;MGMKLGNSRRKRDTGFQWLIIGIVLGMGCAFSFMLTLYVLEIIDVSLDEASTPQVIITTPAFTQTVEIVSTEAPTEEATSATSENTTPSTDTGVGNENSADGLPTPLPGADAPTSNPSSGPAVASSNEAGVVATPTIGFSLGGNNNTNSAPQTGDGAEIIVTQPSISIDGAPATTNNAAATQLLGIATNLIPIEGGVFKMGTTEEEAFQAVAECQQRDAGLCEQSYVTDSIPPHDVFVDDFMMEQYEVSVQQYVAFLNYLLEQNPGTQPHLTACNGPCALTTRDAEGQNSDIAFDGTRYLPRPDGFDRSLYPVTFVSWQGAKAYCEALGRYLPSEAQWERAARGSENRIYPWGFQWFNDDRANTSRSGTSGTGTWPVNQVPQGSLTEDGLANMAGNVAEWTADYYDPNLYQARLNSGQIPTNPINTNVADSVVVRGGSWDTVPLFVRTVHRQEVSPNRFLPTVGFRCAAPMP
;
A
#
# COMPACT_ATOMS: atom_id res chain seq x y z
N MET A 1 -10.06 -30.83 71.35
CA MET A 1 -9.58 -29.73 72.23
C MET A 1 -8.08 -29.63 72.05
N GLY A 2 -7.47 -28.56 71.54
CA GLY A 2 -7.96 -27.42 70.74
C GLY A 2 -6.92 -27.17 69.62
N MET A 3 -6.76 -25.99 69.01
CA MET A 3 -7.54 -24.75 68.95
C MET A 3 -7.07 -23.99 67.68
N LYS A 4 -7.96 -23.39 66.88
CA LYS A 4 -7.53 -22.60 65.70
C LYS A 4 -7.08 -21.20 66.13
N LEU A 5 -5.94 -20.75 65.63
CA LEU A 5 -5.55 -19.32 65.57
C LEU A 5 -5.08 -18.99 64.16
N GLY A 6 -5.88 -18.21 63.43
CA GLY A 6 -5.51 -17.67 62.12
C GLY A 6 -4.70 -16.39 62.26
N ASN A 7 -3.81 -16.10 61.29
CA ASN A 7 -2.93 -14.94 61.35
C ASN A 7 -2.94 -14.19 59.99
N SER A 8 -3.99 -13.40 59.75
CA SER A 8 -4.18 -12.64 58.51
C SER A 8 -3.32 -11.37 58.50
N ARG A 9 -2.07 -11.50 58.03
CA ARG A 9 -1.26 -10.33 57.67
C ARG A 9 -1.91 -9.59 56.50
N ARG A 10 -2.57 -8.46 56.79
CA ARG A 10 -2.99 -7.49 55.76
C ARG A 10 -1.75 -7.10 54.94
N LYS A 11 -1.75 -7.36 53.64
CA LYS A 11 -0.91 -6.58 52.72
C LYS A 11 -1.37 -5.11 52.82
N ARG A 12 -0.43 -4.18 52.75
CA ARG A 12 -0.70 -2.74 52.83
C ARG A 12 -0.60 -2.20 51.39
N ASP A 13 -1.67 -1.62 50.87
CA ASP A 13 -1.77 -1.32 49.44
C ASP A 13 -0.81 -0.21 49.01
N THR A 14 0.26 -0.61 48.34
CA THR A 14 1.26 0.31 47.75
C THR A 14 0.66 1.16 46.64
N GLY A 15 -0.30 0.63 45.88
CA GLY A 15 -0.98 1.35 44.79
C GLY A 15 -1.69 2.63 45.25
N PHE A 16 -2.33 2.60 46.42
CA PHE A 16 -3.01 3.79 46.97
C PHE A 16 -2.03 4.91 47.36
N GLN A 17 -0.81 4.56 47.78
CA GLN A 17 0.23 5.55 48.08
C GLN A 17 0.75 6.21 46.79
N TRP A 18 0.97 5.43 45.72
CA TRP A 18 1.37 5.96 44.42
C TRP A 18 0.28 6.83 43.77
N LEU A 19 -1.00 6.48 43.93
CA LEU A 19 -2.12 7.29 43.47
C LEU A 19 -2.12 8.68 44.13
N ILE A 20 -1.96 8.75 45.46
CA ILE A 20 -1.89 10.02 46.19
C ILE A 20 -0.67 10.84 45.77
N ILE A 21 0.51 10.22 45.61
CA ILE A 21 1.73 10.90 45.15
C ILE A 21 1.53 11.48 43.74
N GLY A 22 0.90 10.73 42.82
CA GLY A 22 0.58 11.20 41.48
C GLY A 22 -0.37 12.40 41.46
N ILE A 23 -1.44 12.37 42.27
CA ILE A 23 -2.39 13.48 42.39
C ILE A 23 -1.71 14.74 42.95
N VAL A 24 -0.91 14.61 44.02
CA VAL A 24 -0.22 15.74 44.66
C VAL A 24 0.81 16.37 43.71
N LEU A 25 1.58 15.56 42.97
CA LEU A 25 2.53 16.06 41.97
C LEU A 25 1.81 16.73 40.79
N GLY A 26 0.73 16.13 40.27
CA GLY A 26 -0.07 16.70 39.18
C GLY A 26 -0.68 18.05 39.53
N MET A 27 -1.29 18.17 40.71
CA MET A 27 -1.83 19.44 41.21
C MET A 27 -0.72 20.50 41.41
N GLY A 28 0.47 20.10 41.90
CA GLY A 28 1.62 20.98 42.04
C GLY A 28 2.15 21.54 40.71
N CYS A 29 2.21 20.70 39.67
CA CYS A 29 2.59 21.12 38.32
C CYS A 29 1.56 22.08 37.70
N ALA A 30 0.26 21.78 37.82
CA ALA A 30 -0.80 22.66 37.35
C ALA A 30 -0.79 24.03 38.04
N PHE A 31 -0.58 24.06 39.36
CA PHE A 31 -0.48 25.32 40.11
C PHE A 31 0.76 26.13 39.74
N SER A 32 1.92 25.50 39.56
CA SER A 32 3.14 26.16 39.09
C SER A 32 2.98 26.75 37.68
N PHE A 33 2.27 26.07 36.79
CA PHE A 33 1.99 26.57 35.44
C PHE A 33 1.06 27.79 35.48
N MET A 34 -0.06 27.71 36.20
CA MET A 34 -0.98 28.84 36.39
C MET A 34 -0.30 30.06 37.04
N LEU A 35 0.50 29.85 38.10
CA LEU A 35 1.25 30.92 38.74
C LEU A 35 2.27 31.57 37.79
N THR A 36 2.88 30.78 36.90
CA THR A 36 3.80 31.29 35.86
C THR A 36 3.08 32.15 34.83
N LEU A 37 1.89 31.73 34.37
CA LEU A 37 1.08 32.52 33.43
C LEU A 37 0.55 33.82 34.06
N TYR A 38 0.19 33.79 35.35
CA TYR A 38 -0.20 34.99 36.11
C TYR A 38 0.98 35.97 36.29
N VAL A 39 2.17 35.49 36.66
CA VAL A 39 3.39 36.32 36.81
C VAL A 39 3.89 36.88 35.46
N LEU A 40 3.52 36.28 34.34
CA LEU A 40 3.78 36.79 32.99
C LEU A 40 2.67 37.71 32.44
N GLU A 41 1.67 38.06 33.26
CA GLU A 41 0.50 38.89 32.89
C GLU A 41 -0.33 38.30 31.72
N ILE A 42 -0.26 36.98 31.50
CA ILE A 42 -1.00 36.26 30.44
C ILE A 42 -2.43 35.92 30.87
N ILE A 43 -2.67 35.77 32.18
CA ILE A 43 -3.98 35.52 32.77
C ILE A 43 -4.13 36.41 34.00
N ASP A 44 -5.19 37.22 34.05
CA ASP A 44 -5.64 37.90 35.26
C ASP A 44 -6.76 37.10 35.95
N VAL A 45 -6.80 37.13 37.28
CA VAL A 45 -7.73 36.33 38.11
C VAL A 45 -8.34 37.22 39.19
N SER A 46 -9.21 38.14 38.76
CA SER A 46 -10.05 38.91 39.68
C SER A 46 -11.11 38.00 40.31
N LEU A 47 -11.02 37.81 41.63
CA LEU A 47 -12.04 37.14 42.44
C LEU A 47 -12.99 38.20 43.04
N ASP A 48 -13.94 38.66 42.24
CA ASP A 48 -15.01 39.54 42.72
C ASP A 48 -16.05 38.74 43.52
N GLU A 49 -16.47 39.23 44.68
CA GLU A 49 -17.23 38.44 45.68
C GLU A 49 -18.75 38.38 45.39
N ALA A 50 -19.14 38.76 44.17
CA ALA A 50 -20.53 39.04 43.77
C ALA A 50 -21.03 38.17 42.59
N SER A 51 -21.24 36.88 42.85
CA SER A 51 -22.05 35.93 42.04
C SER A 51 -21.67 35.68 40.57
N THR A 52 -21.34 34.41 40.27
CA THR A 52 -20.88 33.83 38.99
C THR A 52 -19.42 34.16 38.60
N PRO A 53 -18.52 33.16 38.55
CA PRO A 53 -17.15 33.37 38.10
C PRO A 53 -17.09 33.48 36.56
N GLN A 54 -16.49 34.56 36.06
CA GLN A 54 -16.21 34.79 34.65
C GLN A 54 -14.71 34.57 34.40
N VAL A 55 -14.34 33.84 33.33
CA VAL A 55 -12.94 33.68 32.91
C VAL A 55 -12.69 34.58 31.70
N ILE A 56 -11.95 35.67 31.92
CA ILE A 56 -11.63 36.64 30.87
C ILE A 56 -10.23 36.32 30.31
N ILE A 57 -10.17 35.92 29.04
CA ILE A 57 -8.90 35.70 28.32
C ILE A 57 -8.65 36.90 27.41
N THR A 58 -7.58 37.64 27.67
CA THR A 58 -7.26 38.88 26.96
C THR A 58 -6.02 38.70 26.10
N THR A 59 -6.20 38.38 24.82
CA THR A 59 -5.11 38.39 23.82
C THR A 59 -5.16 39.69 22.99
N PRO A 60 -4.03 40.20 22.48
CA PRO A 60 -3.96 41.49 21.80
C PRO A 60 -4.46 41.48 20.34
N ALA A 61 -5.54 40.74 20.05
CA ALA A 61 -6.34 40.87 18.83
C ALA A 61 -7.71 40.20 18.98
N PHE A 62 -8.77 40.93 18.56
CA PHE A 62 -10.16 40.48 18.49
C PHE A 62 -10.88 40.24 19.84
N THR A 63 -12.17 40.56 19.88
CA THR A 63 -13.06 40.34 21.03
C THR A 63 -14.40 39.84 20.53
N GLN A 64 -14.91 38.77 21.13
CA GLN A 64 -16.24 38.23 20.86
C GLN A 64 -16.81 37.69 22.17
N THR A 65 -18.07 38.04 22.48
CA THR A 65 -18.75 37.65 23.73
C THR A 65 -19.68 36.48 23.48
N VAL A 66 -19.70 35.50 24.38
CA VAL A 66 -20.61 34.35 24.34
C VAL A 66 -21.33 34.23 25.69
N GLU A 67 -22.65 34.31 25.68
CA GLU A 67 -23.46 33.96 26.86
C GLU A 67 -23.72 32.45 26.90
N ILE A 68 -23.65 31.86 28.10
CA ILE A 68 -23.96 30.44 28.32
C ILE A 68 -25.20 30.35 29.21
N VAL A 69 -26.30 29.86 28.64
CA VAL A 69 -27.54 29.58 29.37
C VAL A 69 -27.56 28.11 29.79
N SER A 70 -27.64 27.86 31.09
CA SER A 70 -27.82 26.52 31.67
C SER A 70 -29.30 26.20 31.84
N THR A 71 -29.68 24.94 31.59
CA THR A 71 -30.96 24.37 32.01
C THR A 71 -30.74 22.97 32.56
N GLU A 72 -31.11 22.75 33.82
CA GLU A 72 -30.95 21.47 34.52
C GLU A 72 -32.12 20.50 34.25
N ALA A 73 -31.86 19.20 34.37
CA ALA A 73 -32.88 18.14 34.22
C ALA A 73 -33.30 17.57 35.59
N PRO A 74 -34.60 17.41 35.86
CA PRO A 74 -35.10 16.84 37.12
C PRO A 74 -35.21 15.31 37.09
N THR A 75 -35.19 14.68 38.28
CA THR A 75 -35.38 13.24 38.51
C THR A 75 -36.56 12.97 39.43
N GLU A 76 -37.48 12.05 39.07
CA GLU A 76 -37.77 10.80 39.82
C GLU A 76 -39.03 10.03 39.35
N GLU A 77 -38.97 8.70 39.59
CA GLU A 77 -39.95 7.60 39.67
C GLU A 77 -41.35 7.56 38.96
N ALA A 78 -41.56 6.44 38.25
CA ALA A 78 -42.74 5.54 38.20
C ALA A 78 -44.18 6.12 38.01
N THR A 79 -44.95 5.67 37.00
CA THR A 79 -45.60 4.33 37.02
C THR A 79 -46.26 3.92 35.68
N SER A 80 -46.39 2.59 35.51
CA SER A 80 -47.28 1.76 34.65
C SER A 80 -48.26 2.35 33.59
N ALA A 81 -48.23 1.70 32.40
CA ALA A 81 -49.35 1.04 31.70
C ALA A 81 -50.13 1.68 30.50
N THR A 82 -49.93 1.03 29.34
CA THR A 82 -50.96 0.53 28.37
C THR A 82 -51.69 1.45 27.37
N SER A 83 -52.18 0.79 26.29
CA SER A 83 -52.90 1.26 25.09
C SER A 83 -52.13 2.26 24.20
N GLU A 84 -51.79 2.00 22.94
CA GLU A 84 -52.45 1.37 21.77
C GLU A 84 -52.99 2.39 20.75
N ASN A 85 -52.38 2.35 19.56
CA ASN A 85 -53.05 2.32 18.25
C ASN A 85 -54.08 3.42 17.87
N THR A 86 -53.74 4.29 16.92
CA THR A 86 -54.49 4.39 15.63
C THR A 86 -53.81 5.28 14.58
N THR A 87 -53.57 4.68 13.41
CA THR A 87 -53.80 5.28 12.07
C THR A 87 -55.10 4.61 11.53
N PRO A 88 -55.80 5.06 10.44
CA PRO A 88 -55.21 5.63 9.21
C PRO A 88 -56.04 6.60 8.30
N SER A 89 -55.33 7.25 7.37
CA SER A 89 -55.68 7.46 5.93
C SER A 89 -56.90 8.29 5.45
N THR A 90 -56.82 8.66 4.16
CA THR A 90 -57.88 9.15 3.22
C THR A 90 -58.42 10.59 3.37
N ASP A 91 -58.85 11.30 2.32
CA ASP A 91 -58.53 11.29 0.86
C ASP A 91 -59.17 12.55 0.17
N THR A 92 -58.70 12.94 -1.02
CA THR A 92 -59.24 13.99 -1.94
C THR A 92 -59.23 15.46 -1.44
N GLY A 93 -59.14 16.50 -2.30
CA GLY A 93 -58.97 16.58 -3.77
C GLY A 93 -59.19 18.02 -4.30
N VAL A 94 -59.08 18.24 -5.63
CA VAL A 94 -59.34 19.51 -6.39
C VAL A 94 -58.26 20.62 -6.20
N GLY A 95 -57.85 21.45 -7.19
CA GLY A 95 -58.07 21.45 -8.65
C GLY A 95 -57.68 22.79 -9.35
N ASN A 96 -57.55 22.76 -10.68
CA ASN A 96 -57.46 23.87 -11.67
C ASN A 96 -56.21 24.80 -11.76
N GLU A 97 -55.35 24.49 -12.74
CA GLU A 97 -55.00 25.29 -13.95
C GLU A 97 -54.91 26.83 -13.93
N ASN A 98 -53.73 27.36 -14.31
CA ASN A 98 -53.45 28.32 -15.40
C ASN A 98 -51.93 28.66 -15.42
N SER A 99 -51.20 29.05 -16.48
CA SER A 99 -51.20 28.85 -17.94
C SER A 99 -50.39 29.99 -18.59
N ALA A 100 -49.32 29.65 -19.35
CA ALA A 100 -48.51 30.51 -20.27
C ALA A 100 -47.81 31.75 -19.63
N ASP A 101 -46.86 32.48 -20.25
CA ASP A 101 -46.01 32.32 -21.46
C ASP A 101 -44.67 33.10 -21.21
N GLY A 102 -43.61 33.12 -22.03
CA GLY A 102 -43.37 32.58 -23.38
C GLY A 102 -41.93 32.84 -23.88
N LEU A 103 -41.70 32.86 -25.20
CA LEU A 103 -40.36 32.90 -25.86
C LEU A 103 -40.09 34.24 -26.61
N PRO A 104 -38.83 34.56 -27.02
CA PRO A 104 -38.51 34.53 -28.46
C PRO A 104 -37.03 34.18 -28.84
N THR A 105 -36.74 34.14 -30.15
CA THR A 105 -35.49 33.72 -30.85
C THR A 105 -35.29 34.55 -32.15
N PRO A 106 -34.25 34.38 -33.03
CA PRO A 106 -32.80 34.08 -32.90
C PRO A 106 -31.85 34.95 -33.82
N LEU A 107 -30.56 34.56 -33.94
CA LEU A 107 -29.55 34.84 -35.03
C LEU A 107 -28.86 36.25 -35.10
N PRO A 108 -27.69 36.42 -35.81
CA PRO A 108 -26.63 35.48 -36.27
C PRO A 108 -25.14 35.95 -36.04
N GLY A 109 -24.13 35.10 -36.32
CA GLY A 109 -22.84 35.55 -36.91
C GLY A 109 -21.47 34.94 -36.49
N ALA A 110 -20.70 34.49 -37.51
CA ALA A 110 -19.21 34.49 -37.65
C ALA A 110 -18.28 33.57 -36.79
N ASP A 111 -18.03 32.36 -37.32
CA ASP A 111 -16.74 31.77 -37.77
C ASP A 111 -15.46 31.68 -36.88
N ALA A 112 -14.69 30.61 -37.16
CA ALA A 112 -13.38 30.28 -36.59
C ALA A 112 -12.28 30.21 -37.68
N PRO A 113 -10.98 30.12 -37.33
CA PRO A 113 -9.91 29.82 -38.29
C PRO A 113 -9.17 28.49 -38.02
N THR A 114 -8.95 27.70 -39.07
CA THR A 114 -8.01 26.56 -39.08
C THR A 114 -7.00 26.69 -40.22
N SER A 115 -5.74 26.33 -39.93
CA SER A 115 -4.71 25.83 -40.86
C SER A 115 -4.27 26.62 -42.11
N ASN A 116 -2.94 26.67 -42.27
CA ASN A 116 -2.19 26.60 -43.54
C ASN A 116 -2.01 27.88 -44.41
N PRO A 117 -0.79 28.08 -44.92
CA PRO A 117 -0.55 28.67 -46.23
C PRO A 117 0.29 27.75 -47.15
N SER A 118 -0.04 27.70 -48.44
CA SER A 118 0.68 26.90 -49.45
C SER A 118 1.43 27.77 -50.47
N SER A 119 2.64 27.35 -50.86
CA SER A 119 3.20 27.47 -52.23
C SER A 119 4.68 27.04 -52.33
N GLY A 120 5.02 26.31 -53.40
CA GLY A 120 6.37 26.28 -53.99
C GLY A 120 6.46 27.28 -55.18
N PRO A 121 7.49 27.26 -56.06
CA PRO A 121 8.17 26.06 -56.56
C PRO A 121 9.71 26.21 -56.80
N ALA A 122 10.28 25.30 -57.63
CA ALA A 122 11.68 25.11 -58.10
C ALA A 122 12.49 24.05 -57.28
N VAL A 123 13.06 22.94 -57.79
CA VAL A 123 13.60 22.44 -59.09
C VAL A 123 15.15 22.38 -59.11
N ALA A 124 15.70 21.19 -58.81
CA ALA A 124 17.00 20.58 -59.20
C ALA A 124 17.19 19.31 -58.31
N SER A 125 17.54 18.06 -58.70
CA SER A 125 18.20 17.37 -59.85
C SER A 125 19.63 16.86 -59.52
N SER A 126 20.07 15.73 -60.14
CA SER A 126 21.27 14.88 -59.86
C SER A 126 21.15 13.96 -58.61
N ASN A 127 21.48 12.65 -58.61
CA ASN A 127 22.66 11.86 -59.10
C ASN A 127 23.88 12.04 -58.18
N GLU A 128 24.72 11.05 -57.79
CA GLU A 128 25.00 9.63 -58.12
C GLU A 128 25.41 8.89 -56.79
N ALA A 129 25.25 7.58 -56.55
CA ALA A 129 25.86 6.35 -57.12
C ALA A 129 27.32 6.03 -56.70
N GLY A 130 27.52 4.97 -55.87
CA GLY A 130 28.79 4.24 -55.67
C GLY A 130 29.72 4.71 -54.51
N VAL A 131 30.81 4.00 -54.13
CA VAL A 131 31.21 2.59 -54.36
C VAL A 131 32.43 2.21 -53.47
N VAL A 132 32.58 0.92 -53.04
CA VAL A 132 33.83 0.31 -52.47
C VAL A 132 34.28 0.85 -51.07
N ALA A 133 34.99 0.13 -50.17
CA ALA A 133 35.88 -1.05 -50.28
C ALA A 133 35.81 -2.06 -49.10
N THR A 134 36.28 -3.29 -49.36
CA THR A 134 36.96 -4.16 -48.39
C THR A 134 38.48 -4.01 -48.52
N PRO A 135 39.26 -4.37 -47.48
CA PRO A 135 40.25 -5.44 -47.68
C PRO A 135 40.42 -6.38 -46.47
N THR A 136 41.34 -7.34 -46.59
CA THR A 136 41.51 -8.51 -45.69
C THR A 136 43.00 -8.84 -45.47
N ILE A 137 43.31 -9.72 -44.50
CA ILE A 137 44.59 -10.46 -44.27
C ILE A 137 45.67 -9.73 -43.45
N GLY A 138 46.29 -10.45 -42.48
CA GLY A 138 47.50 -10.01 -41.76
C GLY A 138 47.96 -10.90 -40.58
N PHE A 139 48.52 -12.08 -40.85
CA PHE A 139 49.16 -12.95 -39.83
C PHE A 139 50.66 -12.61 -39.65
N SER A 140 51.19 -12.68 -38.41
CA SER A 140 52.52 -13.29 -38.12
C SER A 140 52.73 -13.52 -36.61
N LEU A 141 53.81 -14.24 -36.24
CA LEU A 141 54.09 -14.78 -34.91
C LEU A 141 55.49 -14.41 -34.37
N GLY A 142 55.66 -14.48 -33.04
CA GLY A 142 56.94 -14.61 -32.34
C GLY A 142 57.20 -13.57 -31.23
N GLY A 143 57.73 -13.92 -30.04
CA GLY A 143 58.03 -15.26 -29.51
C GLY A 143 59.03 -15.23 -28.32
N ASN A 144 58.96 -16.26 -27.46
CA ASN A 144 59.87 -16.58 -26.32
C ASN A 144 59.85 -15.65 -25.08
N ASN A 145 60.11 -16.12 -23.84
CA ASN A 145 59.95 -17.47 -23.24
C ASN A 145 60.05 -17.42 -21.70
N ASN A 146 59.46 -18.43 -21.04
CA ASN A 146 59.78 -19.08 -19.74
C ASN A 146 58.50 -19.35 -18.92
N THR A 147 57.77 -20.46 -19.08
CA THR A 147 58.06 -21.89 -18.78
C THR A 147 58.07 -22.28 -17.29
N ASN A 148 56.90 -22.71 -16.80
CA ASN A 148 56.69 -23.92 -15.98
C ASN A 148 55.19 -24.12 -15.71
N SER A 149 54.56 -25.30 -15.67
CA SER A 149 54.79 -26.61 -16.32
C SER A 149 53.50 -27.43 -16.03
N ALA A 150 52.82 -27.98 -17.05
CA ALA A 150 51.53 -28.68 -16.91
C ALA A 150 51.67 -30.23 -16.94
N PRO A 151 50.59 -31.00 -16.74
CA PRO A 151 49.65 -31.32 -17.85
C PRO A 151 48.15 -31.18 -17.42
N GLN A 152 47.14 -30.92 -18.29
CA GLN A 152 46.71 -31.59 -19.54
C GLN A 152 46.30 -33.06 -19.30
N THR A 153 45.16 -33.59 -19.75
CA THR A 153 44.18 -33.20 -20.80
C THR A 153 42.72 -33.30 -20.27
N GLY A 154 41.69 -32.78 -20.93
CA GLY A 154 41.60 -32.03 -22.18
C GLY A 154 40.14 -31.86 -22.66
N ASP A 155 39.98 -31.18 -23.79
CA ASP A 155 38.76 -30.92 -24.59
C ASP A 155 37.55 -30.24 -23.90
N GLY A 156 36.89 -29.35 -24.65
CA GLY A 156 35.93 -28.40 -24.12
C GLY A 156 34.46 -28.74 -24.41
N ALA A 157 33.60 -28.36 -23.48
CA ALA A 157 32.17 -28.19 -23.69
C ALA A 157 31.71 -26.87 -23.09
N GLU A 158 30.82 -26.18 -23.78
CA GLU A 158 30.20 -24.93 -23.35
C GLU A 158 29.24 -25.22 -22.18
N ILE A 159 29.48 -24.61 -21.00
CA ILE A 159 28.58 -24.79 -19.84
C ILE A 159 27.35 -23.90 -20.03
N ILE A 160 26.43 -24.37 -20.87
CA ILE A 160 25.07 -23.84 -20.95
C ILE A 160 24.38 -24.15 -19.63
N VAL A 161 24.20 -23.14 -18.78
CA VAL A 161 23.42 -23.26 -17.54
C VAL A 161 21.94 -23.27 -17.89
N THR A 162 21.45 -24.43 -18.36
CA THR A 162 20.02 -24.68 -18.49
C THR A 162 19.39 -24.63 -17.10
N GLN A 163 18.52 -23.64 -16.85
CA GLN A 163 17.65 -23.68 -15.68
C GLN A 163 16.77 -24.95 -15.74
N PRO A 164 16.37 -25.52 -14.59
CA PRO A 164 15.45 -26.65 -14.56
C PRO A 164 14.05 -26.21 -14.99
N SER A 165 13.81 -26.19 -16.30
CA SER A 165 12.47 -26.03 -16.84
C SER A 165 11.60 -27.20 -16.39
N ILE A 166 10.60 -26.91 -15.56
CA ILE A 166 9.50 -27.85 -15.34
C ILE A 166 8.72 -27.91 -16.67
N SER A 167 9.04 -28.91 -17.49
CA SER A 167 8.24 -29.21 -18.67
C SER A 167 6.85 -29.60 -18.20
N ILE A 168 5.86 -28.81 -18.65
CA ILE A 168 4.44 -29.17 -18.59
C ILE A 168 4.04 -29.69 -19.98
N ASP A 169 4.84 -30.61 -20.55
CA ASP A 169 4.44 -31.45 -21.69
C ASP A 169 3.43 -32.51 -21.24
N GLY A 170 2.30 -32.02 -20.73
CA GLY A 170 1.17 -32.78 -20.24
C GLY A 170 -0.10 -32.01 -20.57
N ALA A 171 -0.79 -32.44 -21.63
CA ALA A 171 -2.17 -32.03 -21.90
C ALA A 171 -3.00 -32.21 -20.61
N PRO A 172 -3.93 -31.28 -20.30
CA PRO A 172 -4.33 -30.96 -18.93
C PRO A 172 -4.73 -32.22 -18.15
N ALA A 173 -3.99 -32.49 -17.08
CA ALA A 173 -4.30 -33.56 -16.16
C ALA A 173 -5.73 -33.35 -15.64
N THR A 174 -6.63 -34.30 -15.94
CA THR A 174 -8.05 -34.22 -15.58
C THR A 174 -8.26 -34.54 -14.10
N THR A 175 -7.61 -33.78 -13.23
CA THR A 175 -7.88 -33.77 -11.80
C THR A 175 -9.06 -32.86 -11.54
N ASN A 176 -10.22 -33.47 -11.27
CA ASN A 176 -11.36 -32.79 -10.65
C ASN A 176 -11.03 -32.47 -9.18
N ASN A 177 -9.96 -31.70 -8.96
CA ASN A 177 -9.47 -31.32 -7.63
C ASN A 177 -10.27 -30.11 -7.13
N ALA A 178 -11.01 -30.31 -6.05
CA ALA A 178 -11.91 -29.31 -5.49
C ALA A 178 -11.15 -28.06 -5.01
N ALA A 179 -9.97 -28.19 -4.40
CA ALA A 179 -9.17 -27.05 -3.97
C ALA A 179 -8.55 -26.26 -5.13
N ALA A 180 -8.19 -26.91 -6.24
CA ALA A 180 -7.71 -26.23 -7.45
C ALA A 180 -8.85 -25.45 -8.14
N THR A 181 -10.04 -26.07 -8.25
CA THR A 181 -11.25 -25.38 -8.73
C THR A 181 -11.66 -24.25 -7.78
N GLN A 182 -11.50 -24.42 -6.46
CA GLN A 182 -11.77 -23.37 -5.47
C GLN A 182 -10.77 -22.21 -5.59
N LEU A 183 -9.46 -22.49 -5.66
CA LEU A 183 -8.39 -21.51 -5.77
C LEU A 183 -8.55 -20.64 -7.03
N LEU A 184 -8.82 -21.26 -8.18
CA LEU A 184 -9.15 -20.55 -9.42
C LEU A 184 -10.50 -19.82 -9.32
N GLY A 185 -11.51 -20.43 -8.70
CA GLY A 185 -12.87 -19.90 -8.55
C GLY A 185 -13.02 -18.73 -7.57
N ILE A 186 -11.99 -18.43 -6.78
CA ILE A 186 -11.93 -17.23 -5.91
C ILE A 186 -10.78 -16.28 -6.27
N ALA A 187 -10.03 -16.56 -7.34
CA ALA A 187 -8.96 -15.68 -7.81
C ALA A 187 -9.53 -14.31 -8.21
N THR A 188 -8.87 -13.23 -7.81
CA THR A 188 -9.33 -11.86 -8.09
C THR A 188 -9.25 -11.52 -9.58
N ASN A 189 -10.07 -10.54 -9.98
CA ASN A 189 -10.11 -9.97 -11.33
C ASN A 189 -8.73 -9.52 -11.76
N LEU A 190 -8.38 -9.82 -13.01
CA LEU A 190 -7.20 -9.30 -13.68
C LEU A 190 -7.61 -8.10 -14.53
N ILE A 191 -6.90 -6.99 -14.36
CA ILE A 191 -7.02 -5.74 -15.12
C ILE A 191 -5.89 -5.71 -16.16
N PRO A 192 -6.16 -5.42 -17.45
CA PRO A 192 -5.13 -5.22 -18.45
C PRO A 192 -4.42 -3.88 -18.22
N ILE A 193 -3.09 -3.90 -18.23
CA ILE A 193 -2.22 -2.73 -18.14
C ILE A 193 -1.45 -2.63 -19.46
N GLU A 194 -1.69 -1.55 -20.21
CA GLU A 194 -0.90 -1.23 -21.40
C GLU A 194 0.56 -1.01 -20.98
N GLY A 195 1.52 -1.60 -21.68
CA GLY A 195 2.94 -1.55 -21.34
C GLY A 195 3.61 -0.25 -21.79
N GLY A 196 4.65 -0.42 -22.62
CA GLY A 196 5.39 0.65 -23.28
C GLY A 196 6.57 1.18 -22.47
N VAL A 197 7.16 2.28 -22.96
CA VAL A 197 8.23 3.00 -22.26
C VAL A 197 7.62 4.02 -21.29
N PHE A 198 8.02 4.00 -20.02
CA PHE A 198 7.60 4.97 -19.01
C PHE A 198 8.80 5.49 -18.19
N LYS A 199 8.60 6.58 -17.43
CA LYS A 199 9.63 7.11 -16.50
C LYS A 199 9.48 6.47 -15.13
N MET A 200 10.36 5.50 -14.87
CA MET A 200 10.50 4.84 -13.57
C MET A 200 11.37 5.71 -12.65
N GLY A 201 10.91 5.94 -11.42
CA GLY A 201 11.52 6.84 -10.45
C GLY A 201 11.07 8.31 -10.55
N THR A 202 11.75 9.15 -9.79
CA THR A 202 11.40 10.56 -9.52
C THR A 202 12.61 11.47 -9.70
N THR A 203 12.38 12.74 -10.05
CA THR A 203 13.45 13.75 -9.97
C THR A 203 13.82 14.04 -8.52
N GLU A 204 15.02 14.60 -8.32
CA GLU A 204 15.49 15.10 -7.01
C GLU A 204 14.60 16.24 -6.47
N GLU A 205 14.10 17.11 -7.36
CA GLU A 205 13.20 18.21 -7.00
C GLU A 205 11.86 17.68 -6.46
N GLU A 206 11.20 16.77 -7.18
CA GLU A 206 9.98 16.11 -6.72
C GLU A 206 10.20 15.32 -5.41
N ALA A 207 11.33 14.63 -5.28
CA ALA A 207 11.69 13.83 -4.11
C ALA A 207 11.89 14.69 -2.85
N PHE A 208 12.64 15.79 -2.96
CA PHE A 208 12.88 16.68 -1.82
C PHE A 208 11.66 17.56 -1.50
N GLN A 209 10.85 17.93 -2.50
CA GLN A 209 9.54 18.53 -2.28
C GLN A 209 8.59 17.59 -1.52
N ALA A 210 8.56 16.30 -1.89
CA ALA A 210 7.80 15.27 -1.18
C ALA A 210 8.21 15.11 0.30
N VAL A 211 9.51 15.24 0.60
CA VAL A 211 10.03 15.25 1.97
C VAL A 211 9.65 16.53 2.70
N ALA A 212 9.73 17.71 2.08
CA ALA A 212 9.34 18.98 2.69
C ALA A 212 7.85 19.00 3.08
N GLU A 213 6.97 18.51 2.20
CA GLU A 213 5.54 18.32 2.50
C GLU A 213 5.31 17.38 3.69
N CYS A 214 6.06 16.27 3.75
CA CYS A 214 5.99 15.37 4.89
C CYS A 214 6.49 16.07 6.17
N GLN A 215 7.60 16.79 6.13
CA GLN A 215 8.11 17.51 7.31
C GLN A 215 7.10 18.53 7.85
N GLN A 216 6.36 19.21 6.96
CA GLN A 216 5.30 20.16 7.32
C GLN A 216 4.06 19.48 7.92
N ARG A 217 3.57 18.37 7.34
CA ARG A 217 2.35 17.66 7.79
C ARG A 217 2.61 16.72 8.98
N ASP A 218 3.73 16.02 8.95
CA ASP A 218 4.07 14.89 9.82
C ASP A 218 5.15 15.25 10.85
N ALA A 219 5.19 16.51 11.29
CA ALA A 219 6.01 17.01 12.40
C ALA A 219 7.52 16.65 12.31
N GLY A 220 8.08 16.65 11.10
CA GLY A 220 9.51 16.38 10.87
C GLY A 220 9.91 14.90 10.81
N LEU A 221 8.96 13.94 10.78
CA LEU A 221 9.25 12.49 10.73
C LEU A 221 9.91 11.98 9.44
N CYS A 222 10.17 12.83 8.45
CA CYS A 222 10.69 12.43 7.13
C CYS A 222 12.07 13.03 6.85
N GLU A 223 12.98 12.19 6.36
CA GLU A 223 14.35 12.56 5.95
C GLU A 223 14.54 12.41 4.43
N GLN A 224 15.52 13.12 3.86
CA GLN A 224 15.90 12.98 2.45
C GLN A 224 16.44 11.57 2.10
N SER A 225 17.00 10.88 3.08
CA SER A 225 17.46 9.49 3.00
C SER A 225 16.35 8.50 2.58
N TYR A 226 15.07 8.84 2.80
CA TYR A 226 13.91 7.99 2.49
C TYR A 226 13.41 8.13 1.04
N VAL A 227 14.08 8.93 0.19
CA VAL A 227 13.69 9.13 -1.22
C VAL A 227 14.86 9.04 -2.21
N THR A 228 16.10 8.98 -1.73
CA THR A 228 17.30 8.97 -2.59
C THR A 228 17.47 7.71 -3.45
N ASP A 229 16.89 6.58 -3.03
CA ASP A 229 16.93 5.30 -3.75
C ASP A 229 15.95 5.23 -4.95
N SER A 230 15.06 6.22 -5.03
CA SER A 230 14.01 6.39 -6.02
C SER A 230 14.41 7.39 -7.14
N ILE A 231 15.61 7.96 -7.02
CA ILE A 231 16.27 8.89 -7.94
C ILE A 231 17.38 8.10 -8.67
N PRO A 232 17.73 8.40 -9.94
CA PRO A 232 17.10 9.34 -10.87
C PRO A 232 15.94 8.72 -11.66
N PRO A 233 15.10 9.54 -12.32
CA PRO A 233 14.08 9.03 -13.22
C PRO A 233 14.75 8.49 -14.49
N HIS A 234 14.39 7.28 -14.90
CA HIS A 234 14.99 6.58 -16.04
C HIS A 234 13.92 5.93 -16.91
N ASP A 235 14.19 5.78 -18.21
CA ASP A 235 13.30 5.07 -19.13
C ASP A 235 13.36 3.57 -18.85
N VAL A 236 12.19 2.96 -18.73
CA VAL A 236 12.02 1.50 -18.65
C VAL A 236 10.91 1.08 -19.61
N PHE A 237 11.13 0.00 -20.35
CA PHE A 237 10.09 -0.64 -21.14
C PHE A 237 9.52 -1.85 -20.40
N VAL A 238 8.21 -1.97 -20.36
CA VAL A 238 7.50 -3.20 -19.98
C VAL A 238 6.55 -3.63 -21.09
N ASP A 239 6.38 -4.93 -21.29
CA ASP A 239 5.32 -5.47 -22.18
C ASP A 239 3.93 -5.16 -21.61
N ASP A 240 2.88 -5.31 -22.43
CA ASP A 240 1.51 -5.38 -21.95
C ASP A 240 1.35 -6.57 -20.99
N PHE A 241 0.64 -6.37 -19.88
CA PHE A 241 0.44 -7.41 -18.86
C PHE A 241 -0.88 -7.24 -18.13
N MET A 242 -1.28 -8.26 -17.39
CA MET A 242 -2.46 -8.23 -16.52
C MET A 242 -2.02 -8.09 -15.06
N MET A 243 -2.72 -7.29 -14.26
CA MET A 243 -2.48 -7.17 -12.80
C MET A 243 -3.76 -7.42 -12.00
N GLU A 244 -3.64 -8.03 -10.83
CA GLU A 244 -4.77 -8.24 -9.91
C GLU A 244 -5.36 -6.90 -9.42
N GLN A 245 -6.67 -6.73 -9.54
CA GLN A 245 -7.38 -5.48 -9.18
C GLN A 245 -7.19 -5.07 -7.70
N TYR A 246 -7.02 -6.08 -6.85
CA TYR A 246 -6.97 -6.00 -5.39
C TYR A 246 -5.78 -6.82 -4.89
N GLU A 247 -5.34 -6.54 -3.67
CA GLU A 247 -4.40 -7.39 -2.93
C GLU A 247 -4.99 -8.78 -2.69
N VAL A 248 -4.12 -9.80 -2.56
CA VAL A 248 -4.56 -11.16 -2.24
C VAL A 248 -5.17 -11.21 -0.85
N SER A 249 -6.39 -11.75 -0.73
CA SER A 249 -7.13 -11.81 0.53
C SER A 249 -6.75 -12.99 1.41
N VAL A 250 -7.08 -12.90 2.71
CA VAL A 250 -6.94 -14.02 3.66
C VAL A 250 -7.69 -15.27 3.16
N GLN A 251 -8.90 -15.13 2.62
CA GLN A 251 -9.66 -16.27 2.08
C GLN A 251 -9.00 -16.91 0.86
N GLN A 252 -8.43 -16.10 -0.03
CA GLN A 252 -7.67 -16.56 -1.19
C GLN A 252 -6.44 -17.37 -0.77
N TYR A 253 -5.62 -16.81 0.12
CA TYR A 253 -4.40 -17.48 0.59
C TYR A 253 -4.70 -18.74 1.41
N VAL A 254 -5.82 -18.76 2.16
CA VAL A 254 -6.32 -19.96 2.85
C VAL A 254 -6.69 -21.07 1.86
N ALA A 255 -7.28 -20.76 0.69
CA ALA A 255 -7.55 -21.77 -0.33
C ALA A 255 -6.26 -22.35 -0.92
N PHE A 256 -5.25 -21.51 -1.16
CA PHE A 256 -3.91 -21.94 -1.59
C PHE A 256 -3.23 -22.86 -0.56
N LEU A 257 -3.23 -22.51 0.73
CA LEU A 257 -2.67 -23.37 1.77
C LEU A 257 -3.43 -24.70 1.91
N ASN A 258 -4.75 -24.72 1.70
CA ASN A 258 -5.54 -25.95 1.64
C ASN A 258 -5.24 -26.78 0.38
N TYR A 259 -5.07 -26.16 -0.79
CA TYR A 259 -4.61 -26.82 -2.01
C TYR A 259 -3.25 -27.51 -1.80
N LEU A 260 -2.26 -26.81 -1.21
CA LEU A 260 -0.98 -27.40 -0.86
C LEU A 260 -1.10 -28.57 0.14
N LEU A 261 -2.10 -28.55 1.03
CA LEU A 261 -2.39 -29.62 1.99
C LEU A 261 -3.04 -30.84 1.34
N GLU A 262 -3.91 -30.65 0.35
CA GLU A 262 -4.45 -31.75 -0.46
C GLU A 262 -3.36 -32.43 -1.31
N GLN A 263 -2.39 -31.66 -1.83
CA GLN A 263 -1.23 -32.22 -2.52
C GLN A 263 -0.23 -32.91 -1.56
N ASN A 264 -0.21 -32.53 -0.27
CA ASN A 264 0.71 -33.06 0.73
C ASN A 264 0.00 -33.49 2.04
N PRO A 265 -0.88 -34.51 2.02
CA PRO A 265 -1.70 -34.86 3.19
C PRO A 265 -0.88 -35.25 4.42
N GLY A 266 -1.31 -34.77 5.59
CA GLY A 266 -0.64 -35.04 6.87
C GLY A 266 0.64 -34.23 7.12
N THR A 267 1.02 -33.33 6.20
CA THR A 267 2.13 -32.38 6.40
C THR A 267 1.62 -31.02 6.94
N GLN A 268 2.54 -30.10 7.21
CA GLN A 268 2.23 -28.69 7.49
C GLN A 268 2.84 -27.83 6.37
N PRO A 269 2.21 -27.75 5.18
CA PRO A 269 2.82 -27.13 4.00
C PRO A 269 3.18 -25.66 4.21
N HIS A 270 2.46 -24.94 5.08
CA HIS A 270 2.78 -23.55 5.41
C HIS A 270 4.19 -23.34 6.00
N LEU A 271 4.86 -24.38 6.49
CA LEU A 271 6.23 -24.32 7.03
C LEU A 271 7.33 -24.61 5.99
N THR A 272 7.02 -25.27 4.87
CA THR A 272 8.05 -25.86 3.99
C THR A 272 7.76 -25.83 2.50
N ALA A 273 6.49 -25.78 2.07
CA ALA A 273 6.11 -25.98 0.66
C ALA A 273 6.50 -24.81 -0.26
N CYS A 274 6.82 -23.63 0.30
CA CYS A 274 7.20 -22.43 -0.45
C CYS A 274 8.72 -22.21 -0.43
N ASN A 275 9.52 -23.28 -0.58
CA ASN A 275 10.98 -23.28 -0.38
C ASN A 275 11.41 -22.71 0.98
N GLY A 276 10.58 -22.95 2.00
CA GLY A 276 10.57 -22.26 3.29
C GLY A 276 9.13 -22.07 3.78
N PRO A 277 8.91 -21.34 4.88
CA PRO A 277 7.57 -21.08 5.39
C PRO A 277 6.81 -20.11 4.46
N CYS A 278 5.63 -20.51 4.02
CA CYS A 278 4.73 -19.70 3.20
C CYS A 278 4.13 -18.53 4.00
N ALA A 279 3.78 -18.78 5.27
CA ALA A 279 3.14 -17.83 6.18
C ALA A 279 3.29 -18.30 7.62
N LEU A 280 3.15 -17.39 8.58
CA LEU A 280 2.90 -17.77 9.97
C LEU A 280 1.46 -18.29 10.08
N THR A 281 1.26 -19.48 10.64
CA THR A 281 -0.07 -19.99 11.02
C THR A 281 -0.02 -20.59 12.42
N THR A 282 -1.09 -20.44 13.20
CA THR A 282 -1.06 -20.84 14.60
C THR A 282 -1.26 -22.35 14.78
N ARG A 283 -0.30 -23.01 15.43
CA ARG A 283 -0.56 -24.24 16.20
C ARG A 283 0.09 -24.16 17.58
N ASP A 284 -0.58 -23.44 18.48
CA ASP A 284 -0.30 -23.30 19.92
C ASP A 284 1.06 -22.72 20.36
N ALA A 285 1.94 -22.31 19.42
CA ALA A 285 3.30 -21.84 19.73
C ALA A 285 3.68 -20.45 19.19
N GLU A 286 3.07 -19.96 18.12
CA GLU A 286 3.64 -18.87 17.29
C GLU A 286 2.77 -17.58 17.19
N GLY A 287 2.22 -17.16 18.33
CA GLY A 287 1.69 -15.81 18.51
C GLY A 287 0.26 -15.54 17.99
N GLN A 288 -0.31 -14.41 18.40
CA GLN A 288 -1.68 -14.03 18.06
C GLN A 288 -1.78 -13.23 16.74
N ASN A 289 -0.77 -13.30 15.86
CA ASN A 289 -0.53 -12.23 14.90
C ASN A 289 -1.12 -12.47 13.49
N SER A 290 -1.27 -13.73 13.05
CA SER A 290 -1.72 -14.06 11.69
C SER A 290 -3.24 -14.27 11.60
N ASP A 291 -3.89 -13.64 10.62
CA ASP A 291 -5.31 -13.84 10.29
C ASP A 291 -5.63 -15.25 9.75
N ILE A 292 -4.63 -16.13 9.61
CA ILE A 292 -4.78 -17.54 9.22
C ILE A 292 -4.63 -18.45 10.44
N ALA A 293 -5.60 -19.33 10.64
CA ALA A 293 -5.55 -20.42 11.61
C ALA A 293 -5.44 -21.79 10.92
N PHE A 294 -4.91 -22.77 11.64
CA PHE A 294 -4.88 -24.19 11.24
C PHE A 294 -5.52 -25.03 12.36
N ASP A 295 -6.66 -25.66 12.09
CA ASP A 295 -7.44 -26.39 13.11
C ASP A 295 -6.91 -27.82 13.42
N GLY A 296 -5.76 -28.18 12.83
CA GLY A 296 -5.21 -29.54 12.86
C GLY A 296 -5.63 -30.42 11.68
N THR A 297 -6.64 -29.99 10.91
CA THR A 297 -7.15 -30.70 9.72
C THR A 297 -7.14 -29.86 8.45
N ARG A 298 -7.35 -28.54 8.56
CA ARG A 298 -7.40 -27.59 7.43
C ARG A 298 -7.01 -26.17 7.86
N TYR A 299 -6.76 -25.32 6.87
CA TYR A 299 -6.63 -23.88 7.08
C TYR A 299 -7.99 -23.18 6.96
N LEU A 300 -8.15 -22.09 7.71
CA LEU A 300 -9.32 -21.23 7.74
C LEU A 300 -8.91 -19.78 8.08
N PRO A 301 -9.70 -18.77 7.70
CA PRO A 301 -9.59 -17.45 8.31
C PRO A 301 -9.80 -17.57 9.82
N ARG A 302 -9.08 -16.78 10.61
CA ARG A 302 -9.09 -16.83 12.08
C ARG A 302 -10.51 -16.64 12.63
N PRO A 303 -11.05 -17.59 13.42
CA PRO A 303 -12.39 -17.48 14.00
C PRO A 303 -12.38 -16.73 15.34
N ASP A 304 -11.94 -15.46 15.34
CA ASP A 304 -11.87 -14.63 16.56
C ASP A 304 -13.13 -13.77 16.83
N GLY A 305 -14.08 -13.77 15.90
CA GLY A 305 -15.32 -12.97 15.95
C GLY A 305 -15.40 -11.88 14.88
N PHE A 306 -14.31 -11.60 14.16
CA PHE A 306 -14.28 -10.67 13.04
C PHE A 306 -14.04 -11.42 11.72
N ASP A 307 -14.82 -11.12 10.68
CA ASP A 307 -14.63 -11.76 9.37
C ASP A 307 -13.45 -11.14 8.62
N ARG A 308 -12.28 -11.74 8.79
CA ARG A 308 -11.04 -11.37 8.10
C ARG A 308 -10.97 -11.85 6.64
N SER A 309 -11.95 -12.59 6.13
CA SER A 309 -11.90 -13.27 4.82
C SER A 309 -11.53 -12.35 3.65
N LEU A 310 -12.01 -11.09 3.66
CA LEU A 310 -11.78 -10.11 2.59
C LEU A 310 -10.67 -9.07 2.91
N TYR A 311 -9.95 -9.21 4.03
CA TYR A 311 -8.80 -8.37 4.34
C TYR A 311 -7.55 -8.86 3.58
N PRO A 312 -6.57 -7.99 3.26
CA PRO A 312 -5.34 -8.40 2.60
C PRO A 312 -4.58 -9.39 3.48
N VAL A 313 -4.03 -10.43 2.87
CA VAL A 313 -3.22 -11.40 3.60
C VAL A 313 -1.89 -10.76 4.01
N THR A 314 -1.59 -10.83 5.30
CA THR A 314 -0.35 -10.36 5.90
C THR A 314 0.34 -11.50 6.65
N PHE A 315 1.55 -11.29 7.16
CA PHE A 315 2.40 -12.35 7.73
C PHE A 315 2.65 -13.54 6.76
N VAL A 316 2.75 -13.24 5.46
CA VAL A 316 3.24 -14.13 4.39
C VAL A 316 4.70 -13.81 4.07
N SER A 317 5.50 -14.81 3.67
CA SER A 317 6.85 -14.57 3.17
C SER A 317 6.84 -14.15 1.70
N TRP A 318 7.95 -13.60 1.22
CA TRP A 318 8.14 -13.32 -0.20
C TRP A 318 8.00 -14.57 -1.07
N GLN A 319 8.58 -15.69 -0.63
CA GLN A 319 8.49 -16.98 -1.34
C GLN A 319 7.07 -17.57 -1.26
N GLY A 320 6.34 -17.33 -0.16
CA GLY A 320 4.92 -17.70 -0.03
C GLY A 320 4.01 -16.93 -0.98
N ALA A 321 4.24 -15.62 -1.09
CA ALA A 321 3.56 -14.76 -2.05
C ALA A 321 3.85 -15.19 -3.50
N LYS A 322 5.12 -15.47 -3.82
CA LYS A 322 5.52 -16.00 -5.13
C LYS A 322 4.86 -17.34 -5.46
N ALA A 323 4.91 -18.31 -4.53
CA ALA A 323 4.34 -19.63 -4.73
C ALA A 323 2.79 -19.62 -4.88
N TYR A 324 2.11 -18.66 -4.23
CA TYR A 324 0.68 -18.43 -4.46
C TYR A 324 0.41 -18.01 -5.91
N CYS A 325 1.15 -17.03 -6.43
CA CYS A 325 0.97 -16.58 -7.80
C CYS A 325 1.29 -17.70 -8.80
N GLU A 326 2.41 -18.42 -8.61
CA GLU A 326 2.81 -19.54 -9.47
C GLU A 326 1.75 -20.65 -9.51
N ALA A 327 1.07 -20.93 -8.39
CA ALA A 327 -0.03 -21.90 -8.32
C ALA A 327 -1.30 -21.49 -9.11
N LEU A 328 -1.43 -20.21 -9.48
CA LEU A 328 -2.49 -19.68 -10.36
C LEU A 328 -2.04 -19.53 -11.83
N GLY A 329 -0.80 -19.89 -12.17
CA GLY A 329 -0.20 -19.52 -13.47
C GLY A 329 0.11 -18.02 -13.59
N ARG A 330 0.20 -17.33 -12.46
CA ARG A 330 0.53 -15.91 -12.30
C ARG A 330 1.97 -15.77 -11.78
N TYR A 331 2.46 -14.54 -11.63
CA TYR A 331 3.76 -14.21 -11.04
C TYR A 331 3.64 -13.03 -10.08
N LEU A 332 4.63 -12.78 -9.21
CA LEU A 332 4.75 -11.48 -8.54
C LEU A 332 5.18 -10.43 -9.57
N PRO A 333 4.55 -9.24 -9.63
CA PRO A 333 4.97 -8.19 -10.55
C PRO A 333 6.42 -7.78 -10.28
N SER A 334 7.15 -7.39 -11.31
CA SER A 334 8.41 -6.65 -11.10
C SER A 334 8.14 -5.29 -10.47
N GLU A 335 9.17 -4.68 -9.87
CA GLU A 335 9.10 -3.29 -9.40
C GLU A 335 8.66 -2.34 -10.53
N ALA A 336 9.14 -2.58 -11.76
CA ALA A 336 8.77 -1.76 -12.92
C ALA A 336 7.31 -1.97 -13.36
N GLN A 337 6.80 -3.20 -13.33
CA GLN A 337 5.40 -3.50 -13.62
C GLN A 337 4.48 -2.88 -12.56
N TRP A 338 4.80 -3.05 -11.28
CA TRP A 338 4.05 -2.41 -10.19
C TRP A 338 4.02 -0.89 -10.35
N GLU A 339 5.18 -0.28 -10.64
CA GLU A 339 5.29 1.17 -10.79
C GLU A 339 4.54 1.69 -12.03
N ARG A 340 4.63 1.02 -13.20
CA ARG A 340 3.84 1.37 -14.40
C ARG A 340 2.34 1.31 -14.15
N ALA A 341 1.88 0.28 -13.44
CA ALA A 341 0.47 0.07 -13.12
C ALA A 341 -0.05 1.11 -12.11
N ALA A 342 0.77 1.50 -11.12
CA ALA A 342 0.42 2.53 -10.15
C ALA A 342 0.44 3.95 -10.75
N ARG A 343 1.41 4.27 -11.62
CA ARG A 343 1.62 5.62 -12.18
C ARG A 343 0.70 6.00 -13.34
N GLY A 344 0.19 5.01 -14.08
CA GLY A 344 -0.42 5.23 -15.39
C GLY A 344 0.58 5.77 -16.43
N SER A 345 0.09 6.09 -17.62
CA SER A 345 0.89 6.70 -18.70
C SER A 345 1.36 8.13 -18.38
N GLU A 346 0.62 8.84 -17.52
CA GLU A 346 0.90 10.23 -17.12
C GLU A 346 2.05 10.38 -16.08
N ASN A 347 2.64 9.28 -15.59
CA ASN A 347 3.69 9.29 -14.56
C ASN A 347 3.23 9.92 -13.22
N ARG A 348 2.01 9.61 -12.76
CA ARG A 348 1.38 10.23 -11.58
C ARG A 348 2.08 9.87 -10.28
N ILE A 349 2.19 10.83 -9.35
CA ILE A 349 2.86 10.67 -8.04
C ILE A 349 2.04 9.81 -7.05
N TYR A 350 0.72 9.81 -7.21
CA TYR A 350 -0.26 8.92 -6.55
C TYR A 350 -1.15 8.26 -7.62
N PRO A 351 -1.81 7.12 -7.34
CA PRO A 351 -2.67 6.43 -8.33
C PRO A 351 -3.69 7.34 -9.04
N TRP A 352 -4.25 8.28 -8.28
CA TRP A 352 -5.28 9.24 -8.68
C TRP A 352 -4.74 10.59 -9.20
N GLY A 353 -3.42 10.79 -9.31
CA GLY A 353 -2.84 12.03 -9.84
C GLY A 353 -1.61 12.54 -9.10
N PHE A 354 -1.31 13.83 -9.28
CA PHE A 354 -0.06 14.45 -8.81
C PHE A 354 -0.12 14.99 -7.38
N GLN A 355 -1.31 15.10 -6.77
CA GLN A 355 -1.52 15.77 -5.48
C GLN A 355 -2.13 14.85 -4.42
N TRP A 356 -1.73 15.06 -3.17
CA TRP A 356 -2.41 14.54 -1.99
C TRP A 356 -3.59 15.47 -1.66
N PHE A 357 -4.82 15.03 -1.96
CA PHE A 357 -6.01 15.87 -1.80
C PHE A 357 -6.59 15.83 -0.38
N ASN A 358 -6.69 14.63 0.20
CA ASN A 358 -7.22 14.33 1.51
C ASN A 358 -6.81 12.91 1.92
N ASP A 359 -6.75 12.64 3.22
CA ASP A 359 -6.25 11.37 3.74
C ASP A 359 -7.22 10.18 3.59
N ASP A 360 -8.43 10.42 3.07
CA ASP A 360 -9.47 9.38 2.89
C ASP A 360 -9.26 8.50 1.64
N ARG A 361 -8.38 8.89 0.71
CA ARG A 361 -8.17 8.13 -0.55
C ARG A 361 -7.30 6.88 -0.40
N ALA A 362 -6.59 6.73 0.71
CA ALA A 362 -5.68 5.62 0.97
C ALA A 362 -5.67 5.28 2.46
N ASN A 363 -5.68 3.99 2.79
CA ASN A 363 -5.52 3.57 4.18
C ASN A 363 -4.08 3.83 4.64
N THR A 364 -3.91 4.84 5.50
CA THR A 364 -2.62 5.31 5.99
C THR A 364 -2.72 5.72 7.46
N SER A 365 -1.56 5.99 8.08
CA SER A 365 -1.47 6.51 9.45
C SER A 365 -2.04 7.93 9.62
N ARG A 366 -2.65 8.51 8.58
CA ARG A 366 -3.32 9.82 8.56
C ARG A 366 -4.78 9.77 8.11
N SER A 367 -5.26 8.63 7.62
CA SER A 367 -6.66 8.46 7.20
C SER A 367 -7.66 8.77 8.33
N GLY A 368 -8.92 9.01 7.97
CA GLY A 368 -10.01 9.19 8.95
C GLY A 368 -10.23 7.98 9.88
N THR A 369 -9.64 6.82 9.56
CA THR A 369 -9.58 5.62 10.42
C THR A 369 -8.14 5.27 10.82
N SER A 370 -7.28 6.27 10.99
CA SER A 370 -5.84 6.07 11.23
C SER A 370 -5.56 5.15 12.43
N GLY A 371 -4.66 4.19 12.22
CA GLY A 371 -4.22 3.25 13.25
C GLY A 371 -5.17 2.08 13.56
N THR A 372 -6.30 1.91 12.84
CA THR A 372 -7.21 0.76 13.07
C THR A 372 -6.80 -0.53 12.34
N GLY A 373 -5.68 -0.54 11.62
CA GLY A 373 -5.22 -1.67 10.80
C GLY A 373 -5.63 -1.59 9.33
N THR A 374 -5.56 -2.72 8.63
CA THR A 374 -5.96 -2.86 7.22
C THR A 374 -7.47 -2.66 7.03
N TRP A 375 -7.87 -2.35 5.79
CA TRP A 375 -9.25 -2.39 5.30
C TRP A 375 -9.47 -3.66 4.45
N PRO A 376 -10.71 -4.10 4.22
CA PRO A 376 -11.02 -5.10 3.20
C PRO A 376 -10.47 -4.68 1.84
N VAL A 377 -9.91 -5.62 1.06
CA VAL A 377 -9.25 -5.32 -0.22
C VAL A 377 -10.22 -4.69 -1.24
N ASN A 378 -11.50 -5.06 -1.15
CA ASN A 378 -12.58 -4.51 -1.98
C ASN A 378 -13.19 -3.19 -1.43
N GLN A 379 -12.67 -2.62 -0.35
CA GLN A 379 -13.05 -1.29 0.12
C GLN A 379 -12.29 -0.23 -0.68
N VAL A 380 -12.90 0.25 -1.76
CA VAL A 380 -12.32 1.26 -2.67
C VAL A 380 -12.82 2.67 -2.31
N PRO A 381 -11.98 3.59 -1.81
CA PRO A 381 -12.37 4.98 -1.60
C PRO A 381 -12.73 5.71 -2.90
N GLN A 382 -13.55 6.75 -2.80
CA GLN A 382 -13.94 7.53 -3.97
C GLN A 382 -12.73 8.26 -4.57
N GLY A 383 -12.37 7.91 -5.82
CA GLY A 383 -11.25 8.53 -6.53
C GLY A 383 -9.87 8.11 -6.03
N SER A 384 -9.72 6.87 -5.53
CA SER A 384 -8.44 6.24 -5.19
C SER A 384 -7.83 5.37 -6.29
N LEU A 385 -8.65 4.92 -7.26
CA LEU A 385 -8.24 4.00 -8.32
C LEU A 385 -7.11 4.58 -9.21
N THR A 386 -6.31 3.68 -9.80
CA THR A 386 -5.49 4.01 -10.98
C THR A 386 -6.38 4.28 -12.20
N GLU A 387 -5.79 4.75 -13.30
CA GLU A 387 -6.50 4.92 -14.58
C GLU A 387 -7.10 3.62 -15.10
N ASP A 388 -6.34 2.53 -15.00
CA ASP A 388 -6.72 1.19 -15.44
C ASP A 388 -7.76 0.54 -14.50
N GLY A 389 -7.98 1.11 -13.30
CA GLY A 389 -8.99 0.64 -12.35
C GLY A 389 -8.47 -0.31 -11.25
N LEU A 390 -7.17 -0.30 -10.95
CA LEU A 390 -6.58 -0.98 -9.79
C LEU A 390 -6.89 -0.22 -8.50
N ALA A 391 -7.22 -0.95 -7.43
CA ALA A 391 -7.46 -0.40 -6.10
C ALA A 391 -6.27 -0.58 -5.16
N ASN A 392 -6.20 0.25 -4.12
CA ASN A 392 -5.25 0.19 -3.01
C ASN A 392 -3.75 0.22 -3.39
N MET A 393 -3.40 0.67 -4.60
CA MET A 393 -2.01 0.91 -5.04
C MET A 393 -1.28 2.02 -4.25
N ALA A 394 -1.91 2.54 -3.18
CA ALA A 394 -1.37 3.46 -2.21
C ALA A 394 -2.00 3.16 -0.84
N GLY A 395 -1.18 2.79 0.15
CA GLY A 395 -1.61 2.42 1.49
C GLY A 395 -2.15 0.99 1.60
N ASN A 396 -2.94 0.75 2.64
CA ASN A 396 -3.42 -0.55 3.08
C ASN A 396 -2.28 -1.52 3.47
N VAL A 397 -1.64 -2.20 2.52
CA VAL A 397 -0.46 -3.04 2.77
C VAL A 397 0.62 -2.78 1.71
N ALA A 398 1.88 -2.77 2.13
CA ALA A 398 2.98 -2.71 1.19
C ALA A 398 3.09 -4.05 0.47
N GLU A 399 3.36 -4.03 -0.84
CA GLU A 399 3.23 -5.21 -1.69
C GLU A 399 4.58 -5.76 -2.11
N TRP A 400 4.82 -7.06 -1.86
CA TRP A 400 5.99 -7.78 -2.39
C TRP A 400 6.07 -7.69 -3.93
N THR A 401 7.24 -7.34 -4.47
CA THR A 401 7.53 -7.45 -5.91
C THR A 401 8.54 -8.58 -6.18
N ALA A 402 8.84 -8.86 -7.44
CA ALA A 402 9.83 -9.89 -7.83
C ALA A 402 11.30 -9.47 -7.66
N ASP A 403 11.59 -8.21 -7.35
CA ASP A 403 12.94 -7.63 -7.37
C ASP A 403 13.66 -7.73 -6.02
N TYR A 404 14.92 -8.16 -6.03
CA TYR A 404 15.85 -7.90 -4.92
C TYR A 404 16.15 -6.40 -4.83
N TYR A 405 16.29 -5.88 -3.61
CA TYR A 405 16.54 -4.46 -3.41
C TYR A 405 18.02 -4.10 -3.66
N ASP A 406 18.23 -3.01 -4.40
CA ASP A 406 19.50 -2.29 -4.51
C ASP A 406 19.18 -0.77 -4.57
N PRO A 407 19.74 0.05 -3.66
CA PRO A 407 19.52 1.49 -3.64
C PRO A 407 20.18 2.22 -4.81
N ASN A 408 21.16 1.61 -5.49
CA ASN A 408 21.90 2.23 -6.61
C ASN A 408 21.32 1.86 -7.98
N LEU A 409 20.34 0.96 -8.02
CA LEU A 409 19.85 0.31 -9.24
C LEU A 409 19.36 1.29 -10.30
N TYR A 410 18.66 2.36 -9.89
CA TYR A 410 18.13 3.37 -10.81
C TYR A 410 19.27 4.18 -11.46
N GLN A 411 20.29 4.56 -10.68
CA GLN A 411 21.48 5.23 -11.19
C GLN A 411 22.32 4.32 -12.09
N ALA A 412 22.43 3.03 -11.76
CA ALA A 412 23.11 2.03 -12.59
C ALA A 412 22.41 1.83 -13.95
N ARG A 413 21.07 1.76 -13.96
CA ARG A 413 20.26 1.71 -15.18
C ARG A 413 20.46 2.97 -16.04
N LEU A 414 20.35 4.17 -15.47
CA LEU A 414 20.59 5.42 -16.22
C LEU A 414 22.02 5.48 -16.81
N ASN A 415 23.02 5.09 -16.02
CA ASN A 415 24.43 5.07 -16.46
C ASN A 415 24.72 4.08 -17.58
N SER A 416 23.86 3.08 -17.81
CA SER A 416 24.02 2.11 -18.91
C SER A 416 23.77 2.73 -20.30
N GLY A 417 22.98 3.81 -20.37
CA GLY A 417 22.50 4.39 -21.63
C GLY A 417 21.52 3.50 -22.41
N GLN A 418 21.03 2.41 -21.81
CA GLN A 418 20.06 1.48 -22.41
C GLN A 418 18.71 1.60 -21.72
N ILE A 419 17.62 1.40 -22.47
CA ILE A 419 16.27 1.21 -21.92
C ILE A 419 16.13 -0.29 -21.61
N PRO A 420 16.06 -0.72 -20.34
CA PRO A 420 15.85 -2.13 -20.03
C PRO A 420 14.41 -2.55 -20.36
N THR A 421 14.29 -3.73 -20.96
CA THR A 421 13.01 -4.40 -21.27
C THR A 421 12.67 -5.38 -20.15
N ASN A 422 11.47 -5.24 -19.56
CA ASN A 422 10.96 -6.05 -18.45
C ASN A 422 11.99 -6.31 -17.32
N PRO A 423 12.63 -5.26 -16.76
CA PRO A 423 13.66 -5.47 -15.75
C PRO A 423 13.10 -6.12 -14.48
N ILE A 424 13.83 -7.12 -14.01
CA ILE A 424 13.72 -7.74 -12.68
C ILE A 424 15.13 -7.85 -12.12
N ASN A 425 15.40 -7.30 -10.94
CA ASN A 425 16.67 -7.47 -10.26
C ASN A 425 16.74 -8.84 -9.58
N THR A 426 17.41 -9.80 -10.24
CA THR A 426 17.61 -11.17 -9.72
C THR A 426 18.92 -11.33 -8.94
N ASN A 427 19.69 -10.24 -8.73
CA ASN A 427 20.92 -10.26 -7.93
C ASN A 427 20.56 -10.41 -6.45
N VAL A 428 20.82 -11.59 -5.87
CA VAL A 428 20.43 -11.92 -4.49
C VAL A 428 21.02 -10.93 -3.47
N ALA A 429 20.14 -10.33 -2.67
CA ALA A 429 20.44 -9.38 -1.61
C ALA A 429 19.73 -9.78 -0.30
N ASP A 430 20.07 -9.12 0.81
CA ASP A 430 19.47 -9.37 2.15
C ASP A 430 17.98 -8.96 2.23
N SER A 431 17.54 -8.11 1.30
CA SER A 431 16.18 -7.58 1.16
C SER A 431 15.63 -7.69 -0.25
N VAL A 432 14.30 -7.75 -0.35
CA VAL A 432 13.54 -7.60 -1.59
C VAL A 432 12.68 -6.33 -1.51
N VAL A 433 12.26 -5.85 -2.67
CA VAL A 433 11.46 -4.63 -2.79
C VAL A 433 10.02 -4.87 -2.33
N VAL A 434 9.47 -3.89 -1.61
CA VAL A 434 8.02 -3.70 -1.44
C VAL A 434 7.61 -2.29 -1.86
N ARG A 435 6.37 -2.13 -2.35
CA ARG A 435 5.85 -0.86 -2.88
C ARG A 435 4.47 -0.52 -2.32
N GLY A 436 3.98 0.70 -2.54
CA GLY A 436 2.64 1.17 -2.16
C GLY A 436 2.48 1.68 -0.73
N GLY A 437 3.38 1.35 0.21
CA GLY A 437 3.24 1.70 1.62
C GLY A 437 2.05 0.99 2.29
N SER A 438 1.72 1.33 3.55
CA SER A 438 0.67 0.62 4.30
C SER A 438 -0.13 1.49 5.26
N TRP A 439 -1.13 0.90 5.91
CA TRP A 439 -1.99 1.50 6.94
C TRP A 439 -1.23 2.17 8.10
N ASP A 440 0.01 1.77 8.37
CA ASP A 440 0.86 2.32 9.45
C ASP A 440 1.91 3.34 8.93
N THR A 441 1.91 3.63 7.62
CA THR A 441 2.85 4.59 7.01
C THR A 441 2.23 5.97 6.80
N VAL A 442 3.09 7.01 6.80
CA VAL A 442 2.71 8.38 6.43
C VAL A 442 2.66 8.57 4.90
N PRO A 443 1.94 9.57 4.36
CA PRO A 443 1.73 9.70 2.91
C PRO A 443 2.98 10.00 2.03
N LEU A 444 4.19 10.05 2.60
CA LEU A 444 5.42 9.95 1.81
C LEU A 444 5.58 8.56 1.19
N PHE A 445 5.33 7.52 1.97
CA PHE A 445 5.64 6.13 1.64
C PHE A 445 4.64 5.50 0.64
N VAL A 446 3.46 6.11 0.48
CA VAL A 446 2.41 5.64 -0.44
C VAL A 446 2.47 6.28 -1.83
N ARG A 447 3.54 7.02 -2.12
CA ARG A 447 3.80 7.57 -3.45
C ARG A 447 4.19 6.44 -4.42
N THR A 448 3.72 6.52 -5.65
CA THR A 448 3.91 5.47 -6.67
C THR A 448 5.38 5.20 -7.01
N VAL A 449 6.25 6.21 -6.87
CA VAL A 449 7.71 6.11 -7.05
C VAL A 449 8.45 5.55 -5.83
N HIS A 450 7.84 5.59 -4.65
CA HIS A 450 8.57 5.35 -3.39
C HIS A 450 8.81 3.85 -3.16
N ARG A 451 10.07 3.53 -2.86
CA ARG A 451 10.57 2.18 -2.70
C ARG A 451 10.78 1.89 -1.22
N GLN A 452 10.49 0.67 -0.79
CA GLN A 452 10.84 0.18 0.55
C GLN A 452 11.51 -1.17 0.42
N GLU A 453 12.39 -1.50 1.36
CA GLU A 453 13.05 -2.80 1.43
C GLU A 453 12.55 -3.62 2.62
N VAL A 454 12.36 -4.93 2.43
CA VAL A 454 12.06 -5.87 3.51
C VAL A 454 12.81 -7.17 3.27
N SER A 455 13.45 -7.72 4.30
CA SER A 455 14.10 -9.03 4.20
C SER A 455 13.05 -10.12 3.90
N PRO A 456 13.24 -10.98 2.87
CA PRO A 456 12.20 -11.88 2.38
C PRO A 456 11.71 -12.92 3.41
N ASN A 457 12.50 -13.13 4.47
CA ASN A 457 12.18 -14.01 5.61
C ASN A 457 11.40 -13.30 6.74
N ARG A 458 10.96 -12.05 6.56
CA ARG A 458 10.17 -11.30 7.55
C ARG A 458 8.67 -11.41 7.25
N PHE A 459 7.92 -11.72 8.29
CA PHE A 459 6.46 -11.77 8.29
C PHE A 459 5.95 -10.54 9.06
N LEU A 460 5.20 -9.65 8.40
CA LEU A 460 4.80 -8.34 8.94
C LEU A 460 3.28 -8.09 8.80
N PRO A 461 2.65 -7.31 9.70
CA PRO A 461 1.23 -6.89 9.64
C PRO A 461 0.96 -5.78 8.60
N THR A 462 2.02 -5.31 7.94
CA THR A 462 2.02 -4.18 7.01
C THR A 462 2.45 -4.58 5.60
N VAL A 463 2.75 -5.85 5.36
CA VAL A 463 3.19 -6.37 4.06
C VAL A 463 2.29 -7.51 3.61
N GLY A 464 1.75 -7.35 2.40
CA GLY A 464 1.00 -8.34 1.63
C GLY A 464 1.52 -8.40 0.20
N PHE A 465 0.65 -8.68 -0.77
CA PHE A 465 1.01 -8.70 -2.19
C PHE A 465 -0.22 -8.75 -3.10
N ARG A 466 0.02 -8.53 -4.40
CA ARG A 466 -0.89 -8.89 -5.50
C ARG A 466 -0.08 -9.58 -6.61
N CYS A 467 -0.73 -10.39 -7.44
CA CYS A 467 -0.09 -11.02 -8.59
C CYS A 467 -0.25 -10.21 -9.89
N ALA A 468 0.60 -10.51 -10.85
CA ALA A 468 0.49 -10.16 -12.26
C ALA A 468 0.51 -11.41 -13.14
N ALA A 469 0.09 -11.30 -14.40
CA ALA A 469 -0.03 -12.41 -15.34
C ALA A 469 0.27 -11.93 -16.78
N PRO A 470 0.67 -12.82 -17.71
CA PRO A 470 0.84 -12.42 -19.11
C PRO A 470 -0.51 -12.05 -19.75
N MET A 471 -0.45 -11.33 -20.87
CA MET A 471 -1.62 -11.17 -21.74
C MET A 471 -2.05 -12.52 -22.36
N PRO A 472 -3.35 -12.73 -22.66
CA PRO A 472 -3.88 -13.98 -23.23
C PRO A 472 -3.49 -14.25 -24.70
#